data_AF-A0A7W0XPZ7-F1
#
_entry.id   AF-A0A7W0XPZ7-F1
#
_cell.length_a   1.000
_cell.length_b   1.000
_cell.length_c   1.000
_cell.angle_alpha   90.00
_cell.angle_beta   90.00
_cell.angle_gamma   90.00
#
_symmetry.space_group_name_H-M   'P 1'
#
loop_
_entity.id
_entity.type
_entity.pdbx_description
1 polymer ?
#
loop_
_entity_poly.entity_id
_entity_poly.type
_entity_poly.pdbx_seq_one_letter_code
_entity_poly.pdbx_strand_id
1 'polypeptide(L)' 'MFQAWLRALVTITASGSRATDFARANKAAGLPSTPEGHTWHRHQDGQTIQLAPRDLHANTGHTGALL' A
#
# COMPACT_ATOMS: atom_id res chain seq x y z
N MET A 1 -0.36 -10.29 13.90
CA MET A 1 1.02 -10.09 13.41
C MET A 1 0.96 -9.75 11.92
N PHE A 2 1.05 -8.47 11.54
CA PHE A 2 0.90 -8.00 10.14
C PHE A 2 2.11 -7.18 9.63
N GLN A 3 3.25 -7.21 10.34
CA GLN A 3 4.38 -6.29 10.10
C GLN A 3 5.57 -6.91 9.33
N ALA A 4 5.59 -8.22 9.07
CA ALA A 4 6.75 -8.88 8.46
C ALA A 4 6.89 -8.71 6.93
N TRP A 5 5.91 -8.08 6.26
CA TRP A 5 5.81 -8.05 4.80
C TRP A 5 5.76 -6.64 4.20
N LEU A 6 5.88 -5.61 5.04
CA LEU A 6 5.84 -4.22 4.61
C LEU A 6 7.23 -3.78 4.17
N ARG A 7 7.35 -3.34 2.91
CA ARG A 7 8.61 -2.81 2.38
C ARG A 7 8.82 -1.34 2.74
N ALA A 8 7.73 -0.59 2.91
CA ALA A 8 7.75 0.80 3.33
C ALA A 8 6.40 1.23 3.94
N LEU A 9 6.44 2.14 4.92
CA LEU A 9 5.27 2.78 5.50
C LEU A 9 5.49 4.29 5.45
N VAL A 10 4.54 5.01 4.84
CA VAL A 10 4.60 6.46 4.66
C VAL A 10 3.26 7.10 5.01
N THR A 11 3.30 8.35 5.47
CA THR A 11 2.11 9.14 5.74
C THR A 11 1.88 10.11 4.59
N ILE A 12 0.66 10.12 4.03
CA ILE A 12 0.26 11.10 3.02
C ILE A 12 -1.14 11.64 3.35
N THR A 13 -1.40 12.88 2.97
CA THR A 13 -2.78 13.40 2.97
C THR A 13 -3.52 12.84 1.77
N ALA A 14 -4.61 12.11 2.03
CA ALA A 14 -5.46 11.55 0.98
C ALA A 14 -6.06 12.67 0.11
N SER A 15 -5.88 12.55 -1.19
CA SER A 15 -6.41 13.49 -2.19
C SER A 15 -7.78 13.08 -2.76
N GLY A 16 -8.24 11.87 -2.41
CA GLY A 16 -9.43 11.25 -3.01
C GLY A 16 -9.16 10.55 -4.35
N SER A 17 -8.04 10.83 -5.00
CA SER A 17 -7.60 10.14 -6.23
C SER A 17 -6.51 9.12 -5.93
N ARG A 18 -6.75 7.86 -6.29
CA ARG A 18 -5.79 6.77 -6.08
C ARG A 18 -4.47 7.01 -6.81
N ALA A 19 -4.52 7.56 -8.03
CA ALA A 19 -3.33 7.86 -8.81
C ALA A 19 -2.47 8.95 -8.15
N THR A 20 -3.12 10.03 -7.69
CA THR A 20 -2.44 11.13 -6.98
C THR A 20 -1.84 10.64 -5.66
N ASP A 21 -2.57 9.82 -4.92
CA ASP A 21 -2.09 9.25 -3.65
C ASP A 21 -0.89 8.31 -3.87
N PHE A 22 -0.90 7.51 -4.94
CA PHE A 22 0.21 6.63 -5.27
C PHE A 22 1.47 7.42 -5.64
N ALA A 23 1.31 8.49 -6.42
CA ALA A 23 2.43 9.38 -6.75
C ALA A 23 3.01 10.08 -5.50
N ARG A 24 2.15 10.52 -4.58
CA ARG A 24 2.57 11.11 -3.29
C ARG A 24 3.30 10.08 -2.43
N ALA A 25 2.79 8.86 -2.34
CA ALA A 25 3.42 7.79 -1.58
C ALA A 25 4.78 7.37 -2.17
N ASN A 26 4.89 7.27 -3.50
CA ASN A 26 6.17 7.04 -4.18
C ASN A 26 7.18 8.13 -3.82
N LYS A 27 6.79 9.40 -3.94
CA LYS A 27 7.65 10.54 -3.60
C LYS A 27 8.07 10.51 -2.12
N ALA A 28 7.13 10.25 -1.20
CA ALA A 28 7.41 10.16 0.23
C ALA A 28 8.36 8.99 0.57
N ALA A 29 8.29 7.89 -0.18
CA ALA A 29 9.16 6.73 -0.03
C ALA A 29 10.49 6.84 -0.79
N GLY A 30 10.74 7.95 -1.48
CA GLY A 30 11.94 8.12 -2.31
C GLY A 30 11.97 7.21 -3.55
N LEU A 31 10.81 6.74 -4.01
CA LEU A 31 10.68 5.84 -5.16
C LEU A 31 10.34 6.65 -6.43
N PRO A 32 10.97 6.35 -7.57
CA PRO A 32 10.65 7.01 -8.84
C PRO A 32 9.27 6.61 -9.37
N SER A 33 8.80 5.40 -9.04
CA SER A 33 7.47 4.89 -9.34
C SER A 33 7.15 3.73 -8.39
N THR A 34 5.90 3.27 -8.38
CA THR A 34 5.50 2.09 -7.61
C THR A 34 6.18 0.88 -8.23
N PRO A 35 6.96 0.10 -7.45
CA PRO A 35 7.67 -1.06 -7.98
C PRO A 35 6.72 -2.07 -8.61
N GLU A 36 7.19 -2.77 -9.64
CA GLU A 36 6.45 -3.89 -10.21
C GLU A 36 6.12 -4.91 -9.13
N GLY A 37 4.96 -5.56 -9.25
CA GLY A 37 4.47 -6.49 -8.22
C GLY A 37 4.08 -5.83 -6.89
N HIS A 38 3.98 -4.50 -6.77
CA HIS A 38 3.60 -3.83 -5.51
C HIS A 38 2.39 -2.91 -5.68
N THR A 39 1.74 -2.59 -4.56
CA THR A 39 0.66 -1.62 -4.51
C THR A 39 0.65 -0.87 -3.18
N TRP A 40 0.14 0.35 -3.22
CA TRP A 40 -0.08 1.16 -2.03
C TRP A 40 -1.44 0.84 -1.44
N HIS A 41 -1.44 0.37 -0.19
CA HIS A 41 -2.63 0.10 0.60
C HIS A 41 -2.89 1.27 1.55
N ARG A 42 -4.09 1.83 1.50
CA ARG A 42 -4.50 2.91 2.42
C ARG A 42 -4.95 2.28 3.74
N HIS A 43 -4.28 2.62 4.83
CA HIS A 43 -4.66 2.19 6.17
C HIS A 43 -6.01 2.80 6.57
N GLN A 44 -6.74 2.15 7.48
CA GLN A 44 -8.07 2.57 7.93
C GLN A 44 -8.09 3.95 8.61
N ASP A 45 -6.95 4.41 9.11
CA ASP A 45 -6.73 5.76 9.66
C ASP A 45 -6.80 6.88 8.59
N GLY A 46 -6.78 6.54 7.30
CA GLY A 46 -6.95 7.50 6.20
C GLY A 46 -5.73 8.37 5.90
N GLN A 47 -4.72 8.41 6.78
CA GLN A 47 -3.46 9.16 6.58
C GLN A 47 -2.27 8.26 6.25
N THR A 48 -2.30 7.01 6.70
CA THR A 48 -1.18 6.09 6.50
C THR A 48 -1.35 5.29 5.21
N ILE A 49 -0.29 5.22 4.41
CA ILE A 49 -0.22 4.36 3.22
C ILE A 49 0.96 3.38 3.33
N GLN A 50 0.70 2.13 2.98
CA GLN A 50 1.61 1.01 3.16
C GLN A 50 1.97 0.37 1.81
N LEU A 51 3.26 0.18 1.52
CA LEU A 51 3.69 -0.53 0.32
C LEU A 51 3.62 -2.03 0.58
N ALA A 52 2.67 -2.70 -0.08
CA ALA A 52 2.50 -4.14 0.02
C ALA A 52 2.83 -4.82 -1.33
N PRO A 53 3.42 -6.02 -1.31
CA PRO A 53 3.46 -6.87 -2.50
C PRO A 53 2.04 -7.20 -2.96
N ARG A 54 1.78 -7.07 -4.26
CA ARG A 54 0.48 -7.26 -4.90
C ARG A 54 0.01 -8.70 -4.76
N ASP A 55 0.90 -9.69 -4.84
CA ASP A 55 0.57 -11.10 -4.56
C ASP A 55 -0.01 -11.28 -3.16
N LEU A 56 0.56 -10.61 -2.16
CA LEU A 56 0.05 -10.66 -0.78
C LEU A 56 -1.27 -9.89 -0.63
N HIS A 57 -1.45 -8.79 -1.37
CA HIS A 57 -2.72 -8.05 -1.42
C HIS A 57 -3.84 -8.83 -2.14
N ALA A 58 -3.51 -9.59 -3.19
CA ALA A 58 -4.45 -10.41 -3.94
C ALA A 58 -4.82 -11.68 -3.17
N ASN A 59 -3.87 -12.29 -2.46
CA ASN A 59 -4.10 -13.52 -1.70
C ASN A 59 -4.93 -13.30 -0.42
N THR A 60 -4.91 -12.07 0.12
CA THR A 60 -5.82 -11.64 1.19
C THR A 60 -7.23 -11.31 0.70
N GLY A 61 -7.46 -11.26 -0.61
CA GLY A 61 -8.80 -11.15 -1.22
C GLY A 61 -9.50 -12.49 -1.47
N HIS A 62 -8.76 -13.59 -1.58
CA HIS A 62 -9.34 -14.94 -1.79
C HIS A 62 -9.12 -15.93 -0.64
N THR A 63 -8.38 -15.54 0.42
CA THR A 63 -8.33 -16.31 1.68
C THR A 63 -9.07 -15.57 2.81
N GLY A 64 -10.24 -15.00 2.47
CA GLY A 64 -11.28 -14.62 3.42
C GLY A 64 -12.39 -15.66 3.53
N ALA A 65 -12.15 -16.90 3.05
CA ALA A 65 -13.12 -18.00 3.07
C ALA A 65 -12.57 -19.31 3.65
N LEU A 66 -11.41 -19.31 4.30
CA LEU A 66 -10.90 -20.48 5.02
C LEU A 66 -10.22 -20.05 6.32
N LEU A 67 -11.06 -19.73 7.32
CA LEU A 67 -11.14 -20.36 8.65
C LEU A 67 -11.93 -19.45 9.61
#